data_AF-B7KUM7-F1
#
_entry.id   AF-B7KUM7-F1
#
_cell.length_a   1.000
_cell.length_b   1.000
_cell.length_c   1.000
_cell.angle_alpha   90.00
_cell.angle_beta   90.00
_cell.angle_gamma   90.00
#
_symmetry.space_group_name_H-M   'P 1'
#
loop_
_entity.id
_entity.type
_entity.pdbx_description
1 polymer ?
#
loop_
_entity_poly.entity_id
_entity_poly.type
_entity_poly.pdbx_seq_one_letter_code
_entity_poly.pdbx_strand_id
1 'polypeptide(L)'
;MAGASVTQDVPYRALNGWLALSIAIPCLVLAALTFLGGGVLVLGRGSVGPAFLLVSVVALVAGIVLLAGLITLKPRQAAVLTLFGRYHGTIARDGFWWRNPLTAVARVSLATEAQETKIITVNDLMGNPITIAAAAIWRVQDAARATFDVGSYHDFVSLQAEAALRNIASTRPYDHEEAENVGDEAGDAKRRLAEKATRVASLRADRDAIHADLIAELGQRVAVAGVVVEDVRITHLAYAPEIAGAMLKRQQAGAIIAARRQIVEGAVAIVRDTIRRLEQPEDGHSGILFDDQGRASMAQNMLIMIVGDREATPVVSVGTKP
;
A
#
# COMPACT_ATOMS: atom_id res chain seq x y z
N MET A 1 -34.95 -16.70 15.47
CA MET A 1 -33.70 -16.47 16.23
C MET A 1 -32.61 -16.18 15.23
N ALA A 2 -32.28 -14.90 15.06
CA ALA A 2 -31.30 -14.42 14.08
C ALA A 2 -29.92 -15.00 14.42
N GLY A 3 -29.28 -15.62 13.43
CA GLY A 3 -27.93 -16.16 13.55
C GLY A 3 -26.97 -15.04 13.93
N ALA A 4 -26.33 -15.17 15.09
CA ALA A 4 -25.17 -14.36 15.41
C ALA A 4 -24.14 -14.63 14.31
N SER A 5 -23.94 -13.64 13.43
CA SER A 5 -22.84 -13.66 12.48
C SER A 5 -21.58 -13.80 13.30
N VAL A 6 -20.87 -14.91 13.08
CA VAL A 6 -19.60 -15.23 13.72
C VAL A 6 -18.60 -14.21 13.21
N THR A 7 -18.59 -13.04 13.82
CA THR A 7 -17.87 -11.87 13.34
C THR A 7 -16.64 -11.60 14.18
N GLN A 8 -16.31 -12.41 15.20
CA GLN A 8 -15.10 -12.17 15.99
C GLN A 8 -14.48 -13.48 16.44
N ASP A 9 -13.16 -13.53 16.41
CA ASP A 9 -12.37 -14.63 16.93
C ASP A 9 -12.69 -14.90 18.42
N VAL A 10 -13.18 -16.10 18.71
CA VAL A 10 -13.38 -16.58 20.07
C VAL A 10 -12.24 -17.53 20.42
N PRO A 11 -11.45 -17.24 21.48
CA PRO A 11 -10.32 -18.09 21.85
C PRO A 11 -10.82 -19.47 22.28
N TYR A 12 -10.40 -20.50 21.58
CA TYR A 12 -10.69 -21.88 21.99
C TYR A 12 -9.76 -22.27 23.14
N ARG A 13 -10.34 -22.74 24.26
CA ARG A 13 -9.58 -23.31 25.38
C ARG A 13 -9.07 -24.70 24.98
N ALA A 14 -7.93 -24.72 24.29
CA ALA A 14 -7.26 -25.94 23.91
C ALA A 14 -6.66 -26.65 25.13
N LEU A 15 -6.76 -27.98 25.15
CA LEU A 15 -6.06 -28.82 26.12
C LEU A 15 -4.61 -29.00 25.67
N ASN A 16 -3.67 -29.10 26.62
CA ASN A 16 -2.25 -29.27 26.30
C ASN A 16 -2.04 -30.62 25.57
N GLY A 17 -1.48 -30.57 24.37
CA GLY A 17 -1.28 -31.76 23.54
C GLY A 17 -0.34 -32.77 24.19
N TRP A 18 0.61 -32.31 25.02
CA TRP A 18 1.49 -33.18 25.79
C TRP A 18 0.75 -33.99 26.86
N LEU A 19 -0.25 -33.38 27.52
CA LEU A 19 -1.10 -34.10 28.48
C LEU A 19 -1.92 -35.16 27.76
N ALA A 20 -2.53 -34.82 26.62
CA ALA A 20 -3.28 -35.78 25.82
C ALA A 20 -2.39 -36.94 25.33
N LEU A 21 -1.16 -36.65 24.87
CA LEU A 21 -0.19 -37.67 24.46
C LEU A 21 0.22 -38.57 25.63
N SER A 22 0.48 -37.97 26.81
CA SER A 22 0.86 -38.72 28.02
C SER A 22 -0.24 -39.65 28.54
N ILE A 23 -1.51 -39.40 28.21
CA ILE A 23 -2.65 -40.28 28.53
C ILE A 23 -2.88 -41.29 27.40
N ALA A 24 -2.71 -40.87 26.15
CA ALA A 24 -2.91 -41.73 24.98
C ALA A 24 -1.96 -42.92 24.96
N ILE A 25 -0.67 -42.71 25.28
CA ILE A 25 0.35 -43.77 25.27
C ILE A 25 -0.01 -44.88 26.29
N PRO A 26 -0.24 -44.59 27.59
CA PRO A 26 -0.68 -45.60 28.55
C PRO A 26 -1.98 -46.30 28.16
N CYS A 27 -2.97 -45.58 27.62
CA CYS A 27 -4.21 -46.21 27.15
C CYS A 27 -3.95 -47.24 26.04
N LEU A 28 -3.08 -46.94 25.08
CA LEU A 28 -2.71 -47.88 24.02
C LEU A 28 -1.88 -49.05 24.54
N VAL A 29 -0.96 -48.80 25.48
CA VAL A 29 -0.17 -49.86 26.13
C VAL A 29 -1.10 -50.79 26.93
N LEU A 30 -2.04 -50.24 27.69
CA LEU A 30 -3.05 -51.01 28.42
C LEU A 30 -3.93 -51.84 27.46
N ALA A 31 -4.38 -51.24 26.36
CA ALA A 31 -5.16 -51.93 25.34
C ALA A 31 -4.37 -53.11 24.75
N ALA A 32 -3.09 -52.91 24.43
CA ALA A 32 -2.20 -53.95 23.91
C ALA A 32 -1.95 -55.07 24.94
N LEU A 33 -1.66 -54.73 26.20
CA LEU A 33 -1.39 -55.70 27.27
C LEU A 33 -2.62 -56.56 27.58
N THR A 34 -3.80 -55.94 27.67
CA THR A 34 -5.07 -56.66 27.86
C THR A 34 -5.43 -57.53 26.66
N PHE A 35 -5.14 -57.08 25.44
CA PHE A 35 -5.37 -57.87 24.23
C PHE A 35 -4.44 -59.11 24.15
N LEU A 36 -3.14 -58.91 24.34
CA LEU A 36 -2.13 -59.98 24.37
C LEU A 36 -2.37 -60.95 25.54
N GLY A 37 -2.58 -60.43 26.75
CA GLY A 37 -2.85 -61.23 27.94
C GLY A 37 -4.14 -62.04 27.83
N GLY A 38 -5.19 -61.46 27.25
CA GLY A 38 -6.42 -62.18 26.92
C GLY A 38 -6.18 -63.30 25.92
N GLY A 39 -5.43 -63.04 24.85
CA GLY A 39 -5.08 -64.05 23.84
C GLY A 39 -4.29 -65.23 24.41
N VAL A 40 -3.29 -64.97 25.27
CA VAL A 40 -2.52 -66.01 25.97
C VAL A 40 -3.41 -66.84 26.90
N LEU A 41 -4.34 -66.21 27.62
CA LEU A 41 -5.29 -66.89 28.50
C LEU A 41 -6.22 -67.84 27.72
N VAL A 42 -6.74 -67.42 26.56
CA VAL A 42 -7.55 -68.28 25.68
C VAL A 42 -6.74 -69.49 25.18
N LEU A 43 -5.51 -69.25 24.71
CA LEU A 43 -4.60 -70.31 24.25
C LEU A 43 -4.25 -71.30 25.36
N GLY A 44 -4.15 -70.83 26.61
CA GLY A 44 -3.93 -71.63 27.81
C GLY A 44 -5.17 -72.34 28.38
N ARG A 45 -6.29 -72.37 27.64
CA ARG A 45 -7.60 -72.93 28.07
C ARG A 45 -8.28 -72.18 29.24
N GLY A 46 -7.86 -70.97 29.57
CA GLY A 46 -8.56 -70.10 30.52
C GLY A 46 -9.74 -69.38 29.88
N SER A 47 -10.79 -69.09 30.65
CA SER A 47 -11.91 -68.29 30.18
C SER A 47 -11.60 -66.80 30.36
N VAL A 48 -11.65 -66.03 29.28
CA VAL A 48 -11.58 -64.56 29.34
C VAL A 48 -12.99 -64.02 29.54
N GLY A 49 -13.21 -63.33 30.66
CA GLY A 49 -14.49 -62.66 30.91
C GLY A 49 -14.74 -61.57 29.85
N PRO A 50 -16.01 -61.33 29.45
CA PRO A 50 -16.36 -60.30 28.47
C PRO A 50 -15.89 -58.90 28.88
N ALA A 51 -15.74 -58.66 30.19
CA ALA A 51 -15.18 -57.42 30.73
C ALA A 51 -13.75 -57.12 30.25
N PHE A 52 -12.90 -58.14 30.04
CA PHE A 52 -11.52 -57.95 29.61
C PHE A 52 -11.43 -57.44 28.17
N LEU A 53 -12.28 -57.99 27.29
CA LEU A 53 -12.41 -57.54 25.91
C LEU A 53 -12.98 -56.12 25.84
N LEU A 54 -13.99 -55.82 26.66
CA LEU A 54 -14.58 -54.49 26.74
C LEU A 54 -13.52 -53.44 27.13
N VAL A 55 -12.73 -53.70 28.17
CA VAL A 55 -11.66 -52.78 28.62
C VAL A 55 -10.62 -52.56 27.53
N SER A 56 -10.19 -53.61 26.84
CA SER A 56 -9.24 -53.52 25.73
C SER A 56 -9.76 -52.63 24.60
N VAL A 57 -11.02 -52.85 24.16
CA VAL A 57 -11.65 -52.07 23.09
C VAL A 57 -11.85 -50.61 23.50
N VAL A 58 -12.33 -50.35 24.72
CA VAL A 58 -12.52 -48.98 25.21
C VAL A 58 -11.19 -48.24 25.33
N ALA A 59 -10.15 -48.89 25.87
CA ALA A 59 -8.82 -48.30 25.99
C ALA A 59 -8.20 -48.02 24.61
N LEU A 60 -8.40 -48.92 23.65
CA LEU A 60 -7.94 -48.74 22.26
C LEU A 60 -8.63 -47.55 21.59
N VAL A 61 -9.97 -47.50 21.66
CA VAL A 61 -10.76 -46.40 21.07
C VAL A 61 -10.40 -45.07 21.72
N ALA A 62 -10.28 -45.02 23.05
CA ALA A 62 -9.85 -43.82 23.77
C ALA A 62 -8.46 -43.36 23.32
N GLY A 63 -7.50 -44.28 23.19
CA GLY A 63 -6.15 -43.98 22.71
C GLY A 63 -6.15 -43.41 21.28
N ILE A 64 -6.91 -44.02 20.37
CA ILE A 64 -7.03 -43.55 18.97
C ILE A 64 -7.67 -42.17 18.91
N VAL A 65 -8.76 -41.94 19.66
CA VAL A 65 -9.44 -40.63 19.71
C VAL A 65 -8.53 -39.54 20.27
N LEU A 66 -7.75 -39.85 21.32
CA LEU A 66 -6.78 -38.92 21.88
C LEU A 66 -5.67 -38.58 20.88
N LEU A 67 -5.11 -39.57 20.17
CA LEU A 67 -4.09 -39.31 19.16
C LEU A 67 -4.63 -38.53 17.95
N ALA A 68 -5.83 -38.87 17.46
CA ALA A 68 -6.45 -38.22 16.31
C ALA A 68 -6.76 -36.73 16.55
N GLY A 69 -6.95 -36.33 17.81
CA GLY A 69 -7.17 -34.95 18.21
C GLY A 69 -5.92 -34.08 18.30
N LEU A 70 -4.72 -34.63 18.12
CA LEU A 70 -3.47 -33.89 18.28
C LEU A 70 -3.21 -32.98 17.06
N ILE A 71 -2.86 -31.73 17.33
CA ILE A 71 -2.50 -30.75 16.31
C ILE A 71 -1.25 -29.96 16.74
N THR A 72 -0.33 -29.78 15.80
CA THR A 72 0.80 -28.88 15.92
C THR A 72 0.49 -27.56 15.22
N LEU A 73 0.78 -26.44 15.89
CA LEU A 73 0.68 -25.10 15.33
C LEU A 73 2.07 -24.48 15.29
N LYS A 74 2.44 -23.97 14.11
CA LYS A 74 3.67 -23.21 13.92
C LYS A 74 3.53 -21.82 14.57
N PRO A 75 4.66 -21.14 14.86
CA PRO A 75 4.63 -19.73 15.22
C PRO A 75 3.87 -18.91 14.17
N ARG A 76 3.06 -17.94 14.63
CA ARG A 76 2.22 -17.08 13.79
C ARG A 76 1.26 -17.84 12.88
N GLN A 77 0.69 -18.93 13.38
CA GLN A 77 -0.35 -19.69 12.69
C GLN A 77 -1.57 -19.85 13.59
N ALA A 78 -2.75 -19.61 13.03
CA ALA A 78 -4.02 -19.88 13.67
C ALA A 78 -4.67 -21.14 13.10
N ALA A 79 -5.35 -21.90 13.95
CA ALA A 79 -6.28 -22.95 13.55
C ALA A 79 -7.71 -22.55 13.91
N VAL A 80 -8.53 -22.36 12.89
CA VAL A 80 -9.96 -22.10 12.99
C VAL A 80 -10.68 -23.44 13.03
N LEU A 81 -11.43 -23.70 14.11
CA LEU A 81 -12.10 -24.97 14.37
C LEU A 81 -13.59 -24.86 14.04
N THR A 82 -14.05 -25.78 13.20
CA THR A 82 -15.48 -25.93 12.88
C THR A 82 -15.95 -27.33 13.23
N LEU A 83 -17.10 -27.42 13.90
CA LEU A 83 -17.73 -28.68 14.27
C LEU A 83 -19.10 -28.77 13.60
N PHE A 84 -19.26 -29.72 12.68
CA PHE A 84 -20.51 -29.92 11.91
C PHE A 84 -21.07 -28.62 11.30
N GLY A 85 -20.19 -27.81 10.69
CA GLY A 85 -20.55 -26.54 10.05
C GLY A 85 -20.76 -25.36 11.01
N ARG A 86 -20.60 -25.54 12.32
CA ARG A 86 -20.63 -24.44 13.30
C ARG A 86 -19.22 -24.07 13.73
N TYR A 87 -18.92 -22.77 13.75
CA TYR A 87 -17.68 -22.27 14.33
C TYR A 87 -17.63 -22.56 15.83
N HIS A 88 -16.50 -23.10 16.29
CA HIS A 88 -16.31 -23.53 17.68
C HIS A 88 -15.19 -22.76 18.40
N GLY A 89 -14.34 -22.05 17.65
CA GLY A 89 -13.29 -21.21 18.19
C GLY A 89 -12.00 -21.26 17.37
N THR A 90 -11.06 -20.38 17.71
CA THR A 90 -9.76 -20.27 17.06
C THR A 90 -8.64 -20.53 18.08
N ILE A 91 -7.64 -21.33 17.70
CA ILE A 91 -6.39 -21.49 18.45
C ILE A 91 -5.30 -20.69 17.73
N ALA A 92 -4.85 -19.59 18.32
CA ALA A 92 -3.80 -18.72 17.76
C ALA A 92 -2.44 -18.83 18.46
N ARG A 93 -2.34 -19.69 19.49
CA ARG A 93 -1.10 -19.93 20.24
C ARG A 93 -0.30 -21.05 19.57
N ASP A 94 0.99 -20.83 19.43
CA ASP A 94 1.92 -21.83 18.93
C ASP A 94 2.04 -23.00 19.90
N GLY A 95 2.56 -24.12 19.39
CA GLY A 95 2.82 -25.31 20.19
C GLY A 95 1.91 -26.48 19.86
N PHE A 96 1.79 -27.38 20.83
CA PHE A 96 1.14 -28.67 20.65
C PHE A 96 -0.14 -28.75 21.47
N TRP A 97 -1.26 -28.93 20.77
CA TRP A 97 -2.58 -28.81 21.34
C TRP A 97 -3.42 -30.03 21.01
N TRP A 98 -4.38 -30.33 21.88
CA TRP A 98 -5.41 -31.33 21.62
C TRP A 98 -6.75 -30.65 21.35
N ARG A 99 -7.42 -31.10 20.29
CA ARG A 99 -8.76 -30.70 19.88
C ARG A 99 -9.64 -31.93 19.74
N ASN A 100 -10.96 -31.72 19.67
CA ASN A 100 -11.89 -32.79 19.31
C ASN A 100 -11.58 -33.25 17.85
N PRO A 101 -11.32 -34.54 17.59
CA PRO A 101 -10.98 -35.03 16.26
C PRO A 101 -12.09 -34.78 15.22
N LEU A 102 -13.35 -34.66 15.65
CA LEU A 102 -14.50 -34.39 14.78
C LEU A 102 -14.55 -32.95 14.24
N THR A 103 -13.68 -32.06 14.70
CA THR A 103 -13.65 -30.69 14.16
C THR A 103 -12.88 -30.66 12.83
N ALA A 104 -13.39 -29.96 11.83
CA ALA A 104 -12.57 -29.54 10.70
C ALA A 104 -11.66 -28.38 11.11
N VAL A 105 -10.49 -28.31 10.48
CA VAL A 105 -9.46 -27.30 10.81
C VAL A 105 -9.07 -26.56 9.55
N ALA A 106 -9.29 -25.25 9.56
CA ALA A 106 -8.68 -24.34 8.59
C ALA A 106 -7.47 -23.67 9.23
N ARG A 107 -6.31 -23.74 8.57
CA ARG A 107 -5.08 -23.12 9.04
C ARG A 107 -4.89 -21.78 8.34
N VAL A 108 -4.67 -20.72 9.12
CA VAL A 108 -4.49 -19.37 8.61
C VAL A 108 -3.14 -18.83 9.07
N SER A 109 -2.40 -18.21 8.15
CA SER A 109 -1.17 -17.51 8.45
C SER A 109 -1.49 -16.18 9.15
N LEU A 110 -0.86 -15.95 10.30
CA LEU A 110 -0.86 -14.65 10.99
C LEU A 110 0.46 -13.90 10.73
N ALA A 111 1.30 -14.41 9.82
CA ALA A 111 2.52 -13.74 9.42
C ALA A 111 2.21 -12.44 8.69
N THR A 112 3.13 -11.49 8.78
CA THR A 112 3.09 -10.30 7.92
C THR A 112 3.48 -10.74 6.52
N GLU A 113 2.64 -10.42 5.54
CA GLU A 113 2.82 -10.75 4.14
C GLU A 113 2.87 -9.45 3.33
N ALA A 114 3.72 -9.44 2.31
CA ALA A 114 3.84 -8.35 1.38
C ALA A 114 3.24 -8.78 0.04
N GLN A 115 2.37 -7.95 -0.51
CA GLN A 115 1.70 -8.21 -1.77
C GLN A 115 1.79 -6.98 -2.67
N GLU A 116 2.24 -7.20 -3.90
CA GLU A 116 2.31 -6.16 -4.93
C GLU A 116 1.10 -6.26 -5.87
N THR A 117 0.50 -5.11 -6.18
CA THR A 117 -0.58 -5.01 -7.16
C THR A 117 -0.02 -5.03 -8.58
N LYS A 118 -0.86 -5.41 -9.54
CA LYS A 118 -0.51 -5.31 -10.95
C LYS A 118 -0.39 -3.84 -11.37
N ILE A 119 0.44 -3.57 -12.37
CA ILE A 119 0.49 -2.25 -13.02
C ILE A 119 -0.81 -2.07 -13.80
N ILE A 120 -1.56 -1.03 -13.45
CA ILE A 120 -2.83 -0.69 -14.08
C ILE A 120 -2.78 0.74 -14.65
N THR A 121 -3.52 0.96 -15.74
CA THR A 121 -3.72 2.29 -16.30
C THR A 121 -4.99 2.92 -15.74
N VAL A 122 -4.86 4.12 -15.19
CA VAL A 122 -5.95 4.91 -14.58
C VAL A 122 -5.78 6.36 -15.00
N ASN A 123 -6.88 7.10 -15.08
CA ASN A 123 -6.81 8.54 -15.30
C ASN A 123 -6.65 9.27 -13.95
N ASP A 124 -5.74 10.23 -13.91
CA ASP A 124 -5.60 11.12 -12.76
C ASP A 124 -6.77 12.14 -12.69
N LEU A 125 -6.74 13.02 -11.69
CA LEU A 125 -7.75 14.09 -11.54
C LEU A 125 -7.86 14.99 -12.78
N MET A 126 -6.77 15.20 -13.52
CA MET A 126 -6.70 16.04 -14.72
C MET A 126 -7.08 15.30 -16.01
N GLY A 127 -7.36 13.99 -15.91
CA GLY A 127 -7.71 13.14 -17.04
C GLY A 127 -6.50 12.54 -17.77
N ASN A 128 -5.30 12.68 -17.24
CA ASN A 128 -4.10 12.11 -17.82
C ASN A 128 -4.05 10.61 -17.54
N PRO A 129 -3.88 9.75 -18.56
CA PRO A 129 -3.66 8.33 -18.34
C PRO A 129 -2.28 8.11 -17.71
N ILE A 130 -2.28 7.52 -16.51
CA ILE A 130 -1.11 7.17 -15.72
C ILE A 130 -1.09 5.68 -15.45
N THR A 131 0.11 5.10 -15.37
CA THR A 131 0.33 3.72 -14.93
C THR A 131 0.78 3.70 -13.48
N ILE A 132 0.05 2.95 -12.66
CA ILE A 132 0.25 2.92 -11.21
C ILE A 132 0.28 1.48 -10.68
N ALA A 133 1.12 1.26 -9.66
CA ALA A 133 1.13 0.04 -8.86
C ALA A 133 1.52 0.37 -7.41
N ALA A 134 1.07 -0.45 -6.47
CA ALA A 134 1.39 -0.32 -5.07
C ALA A 134 1.74 -1.68 -4.44
N ALA A 135 2.55 -1.65 -3.40
CA ALA A 135 2.79 -2.78 -2.51
C ALA A 135 2.10 -2.51 -1.17
N ALA A 136 1.32 -3.48 -0.71
CA ALA A 136 0.68 -3.47 0.59
C ALA A 136 1.33 -4.53 1.49
N ILE A 137 1.67 -4.12 2.71
CA ILE A 137 2.13 -4.99 3.79
C ILE A 137 0.97 -5.15 4.75
N TRP A 138 0.56 -6.40 4.99
CA TRP A 138 -0.62 -6.69 5.78
C TRP A 138 -0.46 -8.00 6.54
N ARG A 139 -1.33 -8.22 7.52
CA ARG A 139 -1.43 -9.49 8.25
C ARG A 139 -2.85 -9.77 8.66
N VAL A 140 -3.18 -11.05 8.81
CA VAL A 140 -4.46 -11.46 9.40
C VAL A 140 -4.42 -11.19 10.91
N GLN A 141 -5.42 -10.48 11.43
CA GLN A 141 -5.64 -10.28 12.86
C GLN A 141 -6.74 -11.19 13.39
N ASP A 142 -7.82 -11.38 12.61
CA ASP A 142 -8.95 -12.26 12.95
C ASP A 142 -9.02 -13.40 11.93
N ALA A 143 -8.66 -14.60 12.36
CA ALA A 143 -8.58 -15.77 11.49
C ALA A 143 -9.96 -16.33 11.13
N ALA A 144 -10.95 -16.19 12.02
CA ALA A 144 -12.31 -16.60 11.73
C ALA A 144 -12.92 -15.74 10.60
N ARG A 145 -12.81 -14.41 10.69
CA ARG A 145 -13.27 -13.52 9.60
C ARG A 145 -12.57 -13.81 8.29
N ALA A 146 -11.25 -13.97 8.32
CA ALA A 146 -10.46 -14.26 7.12
C ALA A 146 -10.84 -15.58 6.43
N THR A 147 -11.45 -16.52 7.18
CA THR A 147 -11.89 -17.82 6.66
C THR A 147 -13.36 -17.85 6.23
N PHE A 148 -14.25 -17.10 6.92
CA PHE A 148 -15.70 -17.21 6.74
C PHE A 148 -16.34 -16.00 6.07
N ASP A 149 -15.83 -14.79 6.29
CA ASP A 149 -16.47 -13.57 5.77
C ASP A 149 -16.05 -13.29 4.31
N VAL A 150 -14.89 -13.82 3.90
CA VAL A 150 -14.36 -13.70 2.55
C VAL A 150 -13.87 -15.05 2.03
N GLY A 151 -13.96 -15.27 0.71
CA GLY A 151 -13.51 -16.52 0.09
C GLY A 151 -12.00 -16.71 0.18
N SER A 152 -11.24 -15.87 -0.53
CA SER A 152 -9.78 -15.81 -0.48
C SER A 152 -9.38 -14.43 0.01
N TYR A 153 -8.84 -14.34 1.23
CA TYR A 153 -8.39 -13.07 1.78
C TYR A 153 -7.25 -12.46 0.95
N HIS A 154 -6.38 -13.28 0.35
CA HIS A 154 -5.30 -12.81 -0.52
C HIS A 154 -5.80 -12.15 -1.81
N ASP A 155 -6.81 -12.75 -2.46
CA ASP A 155 -7.42 -12.16 -3.66
C ASP A 155 -8.27 -10.94 -3.31
N PHE A 156 -8.94 -10.99 -2.15
CA PHE A 156 -9.72 -9.87 -1.64
C PHE A 156 -8.84 -8.64 -1.36
N VAL A 157 -7.71 -8.79 -0.67
CA VAL A 157 -6.76 -7.69 -0.42
C VAL A 157 -6.22 -7.15 -1.74
N SER A 158 -5.84 -8.03 -2.70
CA SER A 158 -5.40 -7.63 -4.03
C SER A 158 -6.40 -6.73 -4.75
N LEU A 159 -7.66 -7.17 -4.80
CA LEU A 159 -8.75 -6.47 -5.46
C LEU A 159 -9.07 -5.14 -4.77
N GLN A 160 -9.10 -5.12 -3.44
CA GLN A 160 -9.34 -3.89 -2.68
C GLN A 160 -8.17 -2.91 -2.79
N ALA A 161 -6.93 -3.39 -2.86
CA ALA A 161 -5.75 -2.56 -3.10
C ALA A 161 -5.80 -1.90 -4.47
N GLU A 162 -6.17 -2.63 -5.52
CA GLU A 162 -6.38 -2.06 -6.86
C GLU A 162 -7.49 -1.01 -6.86
N ALA A 163 -8.63 -1.31 -6.22
CA ALA A 163 -9.77 -0.40 -6.14
C ALA A 163 -9.43 0.89 -5.36
N ALA A 164 -8.74 0.76 -4.22
CA ALA A 164 -8.28 1.90 -3.43
C ALA A 164 -7.28 2.76 -4.21
N LEU A 165 -6.31 2.12 -4.88
CA LEU A 165 -5.33 2.81 -5.70
C LEU A 165 -5.99 3.59 -6.85
N ARG A 166 -6.99 2.99 -7.53
CA ARG A 166 -7.76 3.66 -8.59
C ARG A 166 -8.55 4.86 -8.05
N ASN A 167 -9.14 4.75 -6.87
CA ASN A 167 -9.88 5.84 -6.25
C ASN A 167 -8.95 7.01 -5.87
N ILE A 168 -7.83 6.72 -5.20
CA ILE A 168 -6.83 7.73 -4.83
C ILE A 168 -6.23 8.42 -6.06
N ALA A 169 -5.93 7.65 -7.11
CA ALA A 169 -5.40 8.21 -8.35
C ALA A 169 -6.40 9.12 -9.07
N SER A 170 -7.68 8.75 -9.16
CA SER A 170 -8.69 9.57 -9.85
C SER A 170 -9.05 10.87 -9.13
N THR A 171 -8.76 10.96 -7.83
CA THR A 171 -9.08 12.13 -7.00
C THR A 171 -7.93 13.11 -6.87
N ARG A 172 -6.73 12.77 -7.36
CA ARG A 172 -5.50 13.55 -7.18
C ARG A 172 -4.77 13.75 -8.49
N PRO A 173 -4.09 14.89 -8.69
CA PRO A 173 -3.29 15.09 -9.89
C PRO A 173 -1.99 14.28 -9.83
N TYR A 174 -1.46 13.92 -11.00
CA TYR A 174 -0.12 13.34 -11.07
C TYR A 174 0.95 14.30 -10.52
N ASP A 175 0.89 15.57 -10.93
CA ASP A 175 1.79 16.65 -10.54
C ASP A 175 1.04 18.00 -10.53
N HIS A 176 1.53 18.98 -9.79
CA HIS A 176 0.95 20.32 -9.73
C HIS A 176 1.30 21.17 -10.95
N GLU A 177 2.44 20.91 -11.61
CA GLU A 177 2.91 21.70 -12.76
C GLU A 177 1.85 21.82 -13.86
N GLU A 178 1.07 20.77 -14.10
CA GLU A 178 0.07 20.78 -15.16
C GLU A 178 -1.17 21.59 -14.79
N ALA A 179 -1.53 21.63 -13.51
CA ALA A 179 -2.60 22.46 -12.99
C ALA A 179 -2.21 23.95 -13.00
N GLU A 180 -0.97 24.27 -12.67
CA GLU A 180 -0.44 25.64 -12.68
C GLU A 180 -0.31 26.22 -14.10
N ASN A 181 0.02 25.37 -15.08
CA ASN A 181 0.20 25.77 -16.47
C ASN A 181 -1.10 25.84 -17.29
N VAL A 182 -2.27 25.76 -16.65
CA VAL A 182 -3.56 25.97 -17.31
C VAL A 182 -3.71 27.46 -17.63
N GLY A 183 -3.36 27.83 -18.87
CA GLY A 183 -3.41 29.21 -19.35
C GLY A 183 -4.82 29.80 -19.40
N ASP A 184 -4.88 31.13 -19.53
CA ASP A 184 -6.12 31.89 -19.50
C ASP A 184 -7.13 31.53 -20.63
N GLU A 185 -6.69 30.86 -21.68
CA GLU A 185 -7.55 30.44 -22.78
C GLU A 185 -8.31 29.13 -22.48
N ALA A 186 -8.06 28.49 -21.33
CA ALA A 186 -8.76 27.29 -20.93
C ALA A 186 -10.20 27.60 -20.48
N GLY A 187 -11.17 26.83 -20.99
CA GLY A 187 -12.58 26.98 -20.62
C GLY A 187 -12.82 26.79 -19.11
N ASP A 188 -13.90 27.41 -18.60
CA ASP A 188 -14.23 27.50 -17.17
C ASP A 188 -14.18 26.16 -16.43
N ALA A 189 -14.59 25.07 -17.07
CA ALA A 189 -14.56 23.73 -16.49
C ALA A 189 -13.14 23.25 -16.18
N LYS A 190 -12.18 23.52 -17.08
CA LYS A 190 -10.77 23.11 -16.92
C LYS A 190 -10.07 23.95 -15.86
N ARG A 191 -10.40 25.24 -15.77
CA ARG A 191 -9.91 26.14 -14.70
C ARG A 191 -10.36 25.67 -13.31
N ARG A 192 -11.62 25.29 -13.13
CA ARG A 192 -12.13 24.74 -11.86
C ARG A 192 -11.42 23.46 -11.45
N LEU A 193 -11.15 22.58 -12.42
CA LEU A 193 -10.42 21.34 -12.20
C LEU A 193 -8.98 21.61 -11.77
N ALA A 194 -8.31 22.56 -12.42
CA ALA A 194 -6.95 22.98 -12.09
C ALA A 194 -6.85 23.63 -10.70
N GLU A 195 -7.81 24.48 -10.33
CA GLU A 195 -7.87 25.06 -8.99
C GLU A 195 -8.03 23.97 -7.92
N LYS A 196 -8.88 22.97 -8.18
CA LYS A 196 -9.01 21.79 -7.31
C LYS A 196 -7.71 21.00 -7.23
N ALA A 197 -7.07 20.72 -8.36
CA ALA A 197 -5.81 19.97 -8.44
C ALA A 197 -4.67 20.66 -7.70
N THR A 198 -4.60 21.99 -7.73
CA THR A 198 -3.56 22.75 -7.01
C THR A 198 -3.73 22.68 -5.49
N ARG A 199 -4.95 22.46 -4.99
CA ARG A 199 -5.24 22.38 -3.54
C ARG A 199 -5.07 20.99 -2.93
N VAL A 200 -5.06 19.95 -3.75
CA VAL A 200 -5.05 18.56 -3.30
C VAL A 200 -3.66 17.98 -3.50
N ALA A 201 -3.17 17.21 -2.53
CA ALA A 201 -1.89 16.52 -2.59
C ALA A 201 -1.66 15.80 -3.94
N SER A 202 -0.48 16.00 -4.51
CA SER A 202 -0.06 15.34 -5.75
C SER A 202 0.39 13.90 -5.51
N LEU A 203 0.17 13.04 -6.50
CA LEU A 203 0.63 11.65 -6.44
C LEU A 203 2.18 11.56 -6.44
N ARG A 204 2.85 12.51 -7.08
CA ARG A 204 4.30 12.51 -7.25
C ARG A 204 5.06 13.18 -6.11
N ALA A 205 4.65 14.37 -5.66
CA ALA A 205 5.39 15.17 -4.69
C ALA A 205 5.01 14.84 -3.23
N ASP A 206 3.72 14.64 -2.95
CA ASP A 206 3.20 14.55 -1.58
C ASP A 206 3.05 13.11 -1.07
N ARG A 207 4.08 12.28 -1.28
CA ARG A 207 4.02 10.83 -1.05
C ARG A 207 3.57 10.43 0.35
N ASP A 208 3.93 11.19 1.38
CA ASP A 208 3.58 10.87 2.77
C ASP A 208 2.08 11.07 3.05
N ALA A 209 1.45 12.07 2.43
CA ALA A 209 0.01 12.27 2.54
C ALA A 209 -0.74 11.14 1.81
N ILE A 210 -0.29 10.80 0.60
CA ILE A 210 -0.86 9.70 -0.19
C ILE A 210 -0.75 8.36 0.53
N HIS A 211 0.40 8.14 1.18
CA HIS A 211 0.68 6.96 1.98
C HIS A 211 -0.31 6.79 3.13
N ALA A 212 -0.52 7.82 3.93
CA ALA A 212 -1.47 7.80 5.04
C ALA A 212 -2.92 7.57 4.55
N ASP A 213 -3.30 8.22 3.45
CA ASP A 213 -4.63 8.08 2.85
C ASP A 213 -4.87 6.67 2.29
N LEU A 214 -3.86 6.06 1.64
CA LEU A 214 -3.93 4.70 1.14
C LEU A 214 -4.06 3.67 2.26
N ILE A 215 -3.32 3.83 3.36
CA ILE A 215 -3.43 2.95 4.54
C ILE A 215 -4.83 3.05 5.12
N ALA A 216 -5.36 4.27 5.29
CA ALA A 216 -6.69 4.49 5.83
C ALA A 216 -7.79 3.90 4.93
N GLU A 217 -7.73 4.18 3.62
CA GLU A 217 -8.72 3.70 2.67
C GLU A 217 -8.67 2.16 2.51
N LEU A 218 -7.49 1.58 2.30
CA LEU A 218 -7.35 0.13 2.17
C LEU A 218 -7.72 -0.57 3.46
N GLY A 219 -7.26 -0.05 4.61
CA GLY A 219 -7.54 -0.60 5.93
C GLY A 219 -9.03 -0.70 6.22
N GLN A 220 -9.81 0.34 5.90
CA GLN A 220 -11.27 0.33 6.04
C GLN A 220 -11.93 -0.74 5.16
N ARG A 221 -11.47 -0.92 3.92
CA ARG A 221 -12.01 -1.90 2.97
C ARG A 221 -11.71 -3.34 3.38
N VAL A 222 -10.49 -3.61 3.88
CA VAL A 222 -10.06 -4.98 4.23
C VAL A 222 -10.41 -5.41 5.65
N ALA A 223 -10.88 -4.48 6.50
CA ALA A 223 -11.31 -4.78 7.87
C ALA A 223 -12.42 -5.85 7.95
N VAL A 224 -13.27 -5.94 6.92
CA VAL A 224 -14.31 -6.98 6.81
C VAL A 224 -13.69 -8.38 6.73
N ALA A 225 -12.51 -8.52 6.12
CA ALA A 225 -11.79 -9.78 6.02
C ALA A 225 -10.98 -10.14 7.30
N GLY A 226 -11.03 -9.31 8.36
CA GLY A 226 -10.18 -9.51 9.54
C GLY A 226 -8.69 -9.26 9.28
N VAL A 227 -8.37 -8.55 8.19
CA VAL A 227 -7.01 -8.19 7.80
C VAL A 227 -6.68 -6.79 8.32
N VAL A 228 -5.45 -6.62 8.80
CA VAL A 228 -4.88 -5.32 9.18
C VAL A 228 -3.77 -4.98 8.20
N VAL A 229 -3.83 -3.77 7.67
CA VAL A 229 -2.80 -3.19 6.81
C VAL A 229 -1.78 -2.49 7.70
N GLU A 230 -0.51 -2.84 7.55
CA GLU A 230 0.60 -2.25 8.29
C GLU A 230 1.25 -1.11 7.50
N ASP A 231 1.39 -1.28 6.18
CA ASP A 231 2.00 -0.29 5.30
C ASP A 231 1.42 -0.40 3.86
N VAL A 232 1.32 0.70 3.12
CA VAL A 232 0.97 0.72 1.68
C VAL A 232 1.80 1.77 0.97
N ARG A 233 2.57 1.37 -0.05
CA ARG A 233 3.43 2.28 -0.82
C ARG A 233 3.20 2.13 -2.31
N ILE A 234 3.17 3.25 -3.02
CA ILE A 234 3.19 3.26 -4.49
C ILE A 234 4.59 2.81 -4.93
N THR A 235 4.68 1.67 -5.61
CA THR A 235 5.93 1.10 -6.14
C THR A 235 6.23 1.61 -7.55
N HIS A 236 5.17 1.89 -8.32
CA HIS A 236 5.29 2.40 -9.68
C HIS A 236 4.31 3.55 -9.92
N LEU A 237 4.82 4.64 -10.49
CA LEU A 237 4.03 5.81 -10.89
C LEU A 237 4.71 6.41 -12.13
N ALA A 238 4.02 6.37 -13.26
CA ALA A 238 4.49 6.97 -14.52
C ALA A 238 3.30 7.40 -15.38
N TYR A 239 3.57 8.26 -16.37
CA TYR A 239 2.63 8.47 -17.46
C TYR A 239 2.46 7.19 -18.28
N ALA A 240 1.25 6.96 -18.78
CA ALA A 240 0.99 5.79 -19.60
C ALA A 240 1.80 5.82 -20.91
N PRO A 241 2.17 4.64 -21.46
CA PRO A 241 3.05 4.55 -22.63
C PRO A 241 2.60 5.38 -23.83
N GLU A 242 1.29 5.58 -24.00
CA GLU A 242 0.67 6.32 -25.09
C GLU A 242 1.01 7.82 -25.08
N ILE A 243 1.23 8.39 -23.89
CA ILE A 243 1.50 9.83 -23.71
C ILE A 243 2.87 10.15 -23.14
N ALA A 244 3.62 9.15 -22.64
CA ALA A 244 4.88 9.36 -21.94
C ALA A 244 5.90 10.20 -22.74
N GLY A 245 6.06 9.92 -24.04
CA GLY A 245 6.97 10.67 -24.90
C GLY A 245 6.53 12.10 -25.18
N ALA A 246 5.23 12.34 -25.32
CA ALA A 246 4.68 13.68 -25.53
C ALA A 246 4.76 14.52 -24.25
N MET A 247 4.45 13.91 -23.10
CA MET A 247 4.54 14.57 -21.79
C MET A 247 5.97 14.89 -21.40
N LEU A 248 6.93 14.01 -21.65
CA LEU A 248 8.35 14.32 -21.42
C LEU A 248 8.79 15.55 -22.22
N LYS A 249 8.42 15.62 -23.51
CA LYS A 249 8.70 16.80 -24.34
C LYS A 249 8.02 18.05 -23.80
N ARG A 250 6.76 17.94 -23.33
CA ARG A 250 6.01 19.04 -22.73
C ARG A 250 6.67 19.53 -21.43
N GLN A 251 7.12 18.62 -20.56
CA GLN A 251 7.82 18.95 -19.32
C GLN A 251 9.18 19.58 -19.61
N GLN A 252 9.94 19.08 -20.59
CA GLN A 252 11.20 19.69 -21.03
C GLN A 252 10.97 21.10 -21.59
N ALA A 253 9.98 21.27 -22.46
CA ALA A 253 9.62 22.58 -23.01
C ALA A 253 9.17 23.55 -21.91
N GLY A 254 8.34 23.08 -20.97
CA GLY A 254 7.91 23.85 -19.81
C GLY A 254 9.07 24.27 -18.93
N ALA A 255 10.00 23.36 -18.64
CA ALA A 255 11.21 23.66 -17.88
C ALA A 255 12.10 24.69 -18.59
N ILE A 256 12.25 24.61 -19.91
CA ILE A 256 12.99 25.61 -20.71
C ILE A 256 12.29 26.97 -20.65
N ILE A 257 10.97 27.01 -20.77
CA ILE A 257 10.20 28.27 -20.70
C ILE A 257 10.27 28.87 -19.30
N ALA A 258 10.11 28.07 -18.25
CA ALA A 258 10.22 28.50 -16.85
C ALA A 258 11.62 29.06 -16.56
N ALA A 259 12.68 28.37 -17.00
CA ALA A 259 14.05 28.86 -16.91
C ALA A 259 14.23 30.18 -17.68
N ARG A 260 13.73 30.28 -18.92
CA ARG A 260 13.79 31.53 -19.71
C ARG A 260 13.03 32.67 -19.06
N ARG A 261 11.87 32.40 -18.46
CA ARG A 261 11.10 33.41 -17.73
C ARG A 261 11.88 33.92 -16.52
N GLN A 262 12.48 33.03 -15.74
CA GLN A 262 13.33 33.42 -14.61
C GLN A 262 14.55 34.23 -15.05
N ILE A 263 15.19 33.87 -16.17
CA ILE A 263 16.29 34.64 -16.77
C ILE A 263 15.82 36.05 -17.16
N VAL A 264 14.68 36.17 -17.84
CA VAL A 264 14.13 37.46 -18.29
C VAL A 264 13.72 38.32 -17.09
N GLU A 265 13.05 37.75 -16.08
CA GLU A 265 12.66 38.46 -14.87
C GLU A 265 13.89 38.99 -14.10
N GLY A 266 14.93 38.16 -13.97
CA GLY A 266 16.22 38.58 -13.40
C GLY A 266 16.92 39.66 -14.23
N ALA A 267 16.92 39.54 -15.56
CA ALA A 267 17.51 40.53 -16.46
C ALA A 267 16.79 41.88 -16.37
N VAL A 268 15.45 41.89 -16.35
CA VAL A 268 14.65 43.12 -16.18
C VAL A 268 14.93 43.77 -14.83
N ALA A 269 15.09 42.99 -13.76
CA ALA A 269 15.47 43.51 -12.45
C ALA A 269 16.86 44.18 -12.49
N ILE A 270 17.87 43.51 -13.06
CA ILE A 270 19.23 44.05 -13.21
C ILE A 270 19.23 45.35 -14.04
N VAL A 271 18.52 45.37 -15.17
CA VAL A 271 18.43 46.55 -16.04
C VAL A 271 17.75 47.71 -15.33
N ARG A 272 16.65 47.46 -14.61
CA ARG A 272 15.94 48.47 -13.83
C ARG A 272 16.84 49.08 -12.75
N ASP A 273 17.57 48.24 -12.02
CA ASP A 273 18.48 48.70 -10.95
C ASP A 273 19.67 49.47 -11.52
N THR A 274 20.19 49.04 -12.67
CA THR A 274 21.32 49.70 -13.33
C THR A 274 20.95 51.10 -13.85
N ILE A 275 19.81 51.24 -14.55
CA ILE A 275 19.33 52.54 -15.02
C ILE A 275 19.09 53.48 -13.84
N ARG A 276 18.48 52.98 -12.76
CA ARG A 276 18.25 53.76 -11.54
C ARG A 276 19.55 54.31 -10.95
N ARG A 277 20.60 53.48 -10.88
CA ARG A 277 21.92 53.89 -10.39
C ARG A 277 22.64 54.88 -11.31
N LEU A 278 22.41 54.83 -12.63
CA LEU A 278 22.97 55.78 -13.58
C LEU A 278 22.27 57.15 -13.54
N GLU A 279 20.96 57.17 -13.29
CA GLU A 279 20.17 58.41 -13.13
C GLU A 279 20.40 59.09 -11.78
N GLN A 280 20.61 58.30 -10.73
CA GLN A 280 20.84 58.77 -9.37
C GLN A 280 22.07 58.07 -8.77
N PRO A 281 23.29 58.50 -9.15
CA PRO A 281 24.51 57.92 -8.62
C PRO A 281 24.66 58.23 -7.12
N GLU A 282 24.95 57.22 -6.30
CA GLU A 282 25.20 57.40 -4.86
C GLU A 282 26.57 58.09 -4.60
N ASP A 283 27.47 58.07 -5.59
CA ASP A 283 28.87 58.53 -5.50
C ASP A 283 29.08 60.01 -5.86
N GLY A 284 28.05 60.87 -5.76
CA GLY A 284 28.17 62.33 -5.91
C GLY A 284 28.46 62.86 -7.33
N HIS A 285 28.40 62.00 -8.36
CA HIS A 285 28.51 62.39 -9.76
C HIS A 285 27.16 62.85 -10.33
N SER A 286 27.17 63.78 -11.30
CA SER A 286 25.95 64.19 -12.00
C SER A 286 25.34 62.97 -12.70
N GLY A 287 24.12 62.61 -12.31
CA GLY A 287 23.35 61.55 -12.96
C GLY A 287 23.15 61.82 -14.45
N ILE A 288 23.07 60.74 -15.23
CA ILE A 288 22.80 60.83 -16.67
C ILE A 288 21.29 61.07 -16.84
N LEU A 289 20.91 62.20 -17.43
CA LEU A 289 19.53 62.47 -17.84
C LEU A 289 19.26 61.71 -19.14
N PHE A 290 18.52 60.62 -19.03
CA PHE A 290 17.96 59.93 -20.20
C PHE A 290 16.65 60.60 -20.61
N ASP A 291 16.49 60.84 -21.91
CA ASP A 291 15.17 61.00 -22.52
C ASP A 291 14.46 59.62 -22.56
N ASP A 292 13.13 59.61 -22.68
CA ASP A 292 12.36 58.36 -22.69
C ASP A 292 12.82 57.39 -23.79
N GLN A 293 13.28 57.94 -24.92
CA GLN A 293 13.79 57.18 -26.06
C GLN A 293 15.18 56.58 -25.77
N GLY A 294 16.09 57.34 -25.16
CA GLY A 294 17.42 56.86 -24.74
C GLY A 294 17.36 55.82 -23.63
N ARG A 295 16.45 55.99 -22.65
CA ARG A 295 16.21 54.99 -21.60
C ARG A 295 15.73 53.66 -22.19
N ALA A 296 14.77 53.72 -23.11
CA ALA A 296 14.26 52.53 -23.79
C ALA A 296 15.35 51.84 -24.63
N SER A 297 16.16 52.61 -25.36
CA SER A 297 17.26 52.07 -26.17
C SER A 297 18.34 51.39 -25.31
N MET A 298 18.72 52.01 -24.19
CA MET A 298 19.70 51.46 -23.25
C MET A 298 19.17 50.17 -22.61
N ALA A 299 17.92 50.17 -22.15
CA ALA A 299 17.26 48.99 -21.58
C ALA A 299 17.21 47.84 -22.58
N GLN A 300 16.84 48.12 -23.83
CA GLN A 300 16.80 47.14 -24.92
C GLN A 300 18.19 46.54 -25.20
N ASN A 301 19.22 47.37 -25.33
CA ASN A 301 20.59 46.90 -25.57
C ASN A 301 21.12 46.03 -24.43
N MET A 302 20.84 46.42 -23.18
CA MET A 302 21.22 45.62 -22.01
C MET A 302 20.43 44.31 -21.94
N LEU A 303 19.12 44.32 -22.22
CA LEU A 303 18.31 43.09 -22.27
C LEU A 303 18.82 42.12 -23.35
N ILE A 304 19.16 42.63 -24.54
CA ILE A 304 19.75 41.82 -25.61
C ILE A 304 21.10 41.23 -25.16
N MET A 305 21.94 42.00 -24.47
CA MET A 305 23.23 41.53 -23.98
C MET A 305 23.10 40.49 -22.85
N ILE A 306 22.14 40.63 -21.94
CA ILE A 306 21.95 39.74 -20.79
C ILE A 306 21.19 38.47 -21.17
N VAL A 307 20.17 38.57 -22.02
CA VAL A 307 19.28 37.45 -22.39
C VAL A 307 19.74 36.77 -23.69
N GLY A 308 20.61 37.41 -24.46
CA GLY A 308 21.12 36.88 -25.73
C GLY A 308 21.97 35.63 -25.54
N ASP A 309 21.54 34.53 -26.15
CA ASP A 309 22.24 33.22 -26.17
C ASP A 309 23.45 33.21 -27.15
N ARG A 310 23.78 34.35 -27.76
CA ARG A 310 24.92 34.57 -28.65
C ARG A 310 25.79 35.66 -28.05
N GLU A 311 27.11 35.46 -28.07
CA GLU A 311 28.08 36.52 -27.76
C GLU A 311 27.70 37.79 -28.53
N ALA A 312 27.34 38.84 -27.80
CA ALA A 312 26.88 40.09 -28.38
C ALA A 312 28.02 40.72 -29.18
N THR A 313 27.85 40.88 -30.50
CA THR A 313 28.75 41.71 -31.30
C THR A 313 28.41 43.18 -31.07
N PRO A 314 29.30 43.98 -30.44
CA PRO A 314 29.00 45.37 -30.12
C PRO A 314 28.96 46.18 -31.41
N VAL A 315 27.81 46.75 -31.75
CA VAL A 315 27.73 47.82 -32.74
C VAL A 315 27.78 49.15 -32.00
N VAL A 316 29.00 49.63 -31.76
CA VAL A 316 29.22 51.00 -31.30
C VAL A 316 28.95 51.93 -32.48
N SER A 317 27.77 52.54 -32.50
CA SER A 317 27.48 53.65 -33.42
C SER A 317 27.99 54.93 -32.76
N VAL A 318 29.26 55.27 -33.01
CA VAL A 318 29.78 56.60 -32.72
C VAL A 318 29.21 57.55 -33.76
N GLY A 319 28.33 58.43 -33.31
CA GLY A 319 27.61 59.38 -34.14
C GLY A 319 28.54 60.20 -35.05
N THR A 320 28.16 60.29 -36.31
CA THR A 320 28.68 61.27 -37.25
C THR A 320 28.36 62.68 -36.74
N LYS A 321 29.38 63.40 -36.27
CA LYS A 321 29.29 64.86 -36.16
C LYS A 321 29.56 65.50 -37.53
N PRO A 322 28.88 66.62 -37.84
CA PRO A 322 29.04 67.35 -39.10
C PRO A 322 30.44 67.97 -39.23
#